data_AF-A0A9E6MF65-F1
#
_entry.id   AF-A0A9E6MF65-F1
#
_cell.length_a   1.000
_cell.length_b   1.000
_cell.length_c   1.000
_cell.angle_alpha   90.00
_cell.angle_beta   90.00
_cell.angle_gamma   90.00
#
_symmetry.space_group_name_H-M   'P 1'
#
loop_
_entity.id
_entity.type
_entity.pdbx_description
1 polymer ?
#
loop_
_entity_poly.entity_id
_entity_poly.type
_entity_poly.pdbx_seq_one_letter_code
_entity_poly.pdbx_strand_id
1 'polypeptide(L)'
;MQTIKRVVLSLVIAAAPFFVVSPVSAAVDTCTWTGAVDNTWSNGGNWTGCDNAGVPENGDALTFPEVANNKSMNNDLVGLSVTGLSFTGTGYTVGGNAFTISTVTALDATESVTINADITYTAFNASITPSAGKTVTINGVSNFTLGGGEVNIGGSGRSGTVDFYGNITGTAAQLVAVSGATAVVRGAANTYTAATVGAESNAHFVCRSLTCFGDNANDIYSGGGVVELHTTGTYVNDIQTSVVTPDTSSIWAYDDVTLNGATTVNDGLYFGQRHQW
;
A
#
# COMPACT_ATOMS: atom_id res chain seq x y z
N MET A 1 75.52 22.40 -38.05
CA MET A 1 74.25 21.64 -37.98
C MET A 1 74.43 20.52 -36.96
N GLN A 2 74.50 20.86 -35.67
CA GLN A 2 73.42 20.93 -34.68
C GLN A 2 72.79 19.55 -34.36
N THR A 3 73.37 18.91 -33.35
CA THR A 3 72.97 17.64 -32.72
C THR A 3 71.86 17.91 -31.71
N ILE A 4 70.70 17.27 -31.89
CA ILE A 4 69.52 17.42 -31.01
C ILE A 4 69.72 16.60 -29.73
N LYS A 5 69.83 17.28 -28.59
CA LYS A 5 69.83 16.67 -27.25
C LYS A 5 68.39 16.45 -26.78
N ARG A 6 68.06 15.21 -26.42
CA ARG A 6 66.78 14.82 -25.80
C ARG A 6 66.72 15.35 -24.37
N VAL A 7 65.72 16.18 -24.06
CA VAL A 7 65.36 16.57 -22.70
C VAL A 7 64.25 15.64 -22.22
N VAL A 8 64.53 14.89 -21.15
CA VAL A 8 63.54 14.07 -20.44
C VAL A 8 62.88 14.97 -19.40
N LEU A 9 61.58 15.22 -19.54
CA LEU A 9 60.77 15.97 -18.57
C LEU A 9 60.11 14.99 -17.61
N SER A 10 60.56 14.98 -16.35
CA SER A 10 59.99 14.16 -15.28
C SER A 10 58.67 14.79 -14.78
N LEU A 11 57.56 14.09 -14.96
CA LEU A 11 56.25 14.46 -14.42
C LEU A 11 56.14 13.96 -12.97
N VAL A 12 56.09 14.90 -12.01
CA VAL A 12 55.80 14.61 -10.60
C VAL A 12 54.28 14.55 -10.44
N ILE A 13 53.74 13.36 -10.19
CA ILE A 13 52.30 13.16 -9.90
C ILE A 13 52.08 13.49 -8.42
N ALA A 14 51.41 14.62 -8.15
CA ALA A 14 50.92 14.96 -6.81
C ALA A 14 49.64 14.14 -6.53
N ALA A 15 49.71 13.23 -5.54
CA ALA A 15 48.56 12.47 -5.07
C ALA A 15 47.64 13.38 -4.23
N ALA A 16 46.50 13.79 -4.80
CA ALA A 16 45.44 14.43 -4.05
C ALA A 16 44.61 13.37 -3.31
N PRO A 17 44.29 13.55 -2.01
CA PRO A 17 43.42 12.62 -1.30
C PRO A 17 41.99 12.72 -1.86
N PHE A 18 41.53 11.65 -2.50
CA PHE A 18 40.13 11.45 -2.84
C PHE A 18 39.36 11.26 -1.52
N PHE A 19 38.64 12.29 -1.08
CA PHE A 19 37.64 12.14 -0.02
C PHE A 19 36.47 11.34 -0.60
N VAL A 20 36.41 10.05 -0.25
CA VAL A 20 35.23 9.22 -0.50
C VAL A 20 34.16 9.71 0.46
N VAL A 21 33.22 10.51 -0.03
CA VAL A 21 32.01 10.86 0.73
C VAL A 21 31.14 9.61 0.73
N SER A 22 31.26 8.80 1.77
CA SER A 22 30.30 7.72 2.01
C SER A 22 28.91 8.35 2.17
N PRO A 23 27.88 7.89 1.46
CA PRO A 23 26.53 8.33 1.75
C PRO A 23 26.24 7.99 3.21
N VAL A 24 26.03 9.02 4.04
CA VAL A 24 25.44 8.83 5.35
C VAL A 24 24.01 8.40 5.07
N SER A 25 23.71 7.12 5.26
CA SER A 25 22.33 6.67 5.38
C SER A 25 21.79 7.38 6.62
N ALA A 26 20.90 8.36 6.44
CA ALA A 26 20.10 8.83 7.54
C ALA A 26 19.41 7.60 8.15
N ALA A 27 19.57 7.41 9.46
CA ALA A 27 18.84 6.35 10.14
C ALA A 27 17.36 6.69 10.07
N VAL A 28 16.52 5.70 9.81
CA VAL A 28 15.07 5.85 9.94
C VAL A 28 14.78 5.95 11.43
N ASP A 29 14.31 7.11 11.89
CA ASP A 29 13.84 7.25 13.26
C ASP A 29 12.44 6.62 13.40
N THR A 30 12.17 6.10 14.60
CA THR A 30 10.86 5.52 14.92
C THR A 30 10.13 6.45 15.87
N CYS A 31 9.25 7.27 15.31
CA CYS A 31 8.37 8.18 16.00
C CYS A 31 7.19 7.43 16.61
N THR A 32 7.11 7.39 17.93
CA THR A 32 6.02 6.74 18.66
C THR A 32 5.03 7.78 19.15
N TRP A 33 3.78 7.66 18.71
CA TRP A 33 2.69 8.53 19.15
C TRP A 33 2.32 8.25 20.61
N THR A 34 2.46 9.25 21.46
CA THR A 34 1.96 9.25 22.84
C THR A 34 0.64 10.01 22.95
N GLY A 35 0.44 11.03 22.09
CA GLY A 35 -0.69 11.95 22.17
C GLY A 35 -0.82 12.61 23.54
N ALA A 36 0.29 12.85 24.24
CA ALA A 36 0.26 13.25 25.65
C ALA A 36 -0.25 14.68 25.89
N VAL A 37 -0.09 15.57 24.92
CA VAL A 37 -0.43 17.00 25.06
C VAL A 37 -1.75 17.33 24.38
N ASP A 38 -1.88 17.00 23.10
CA ASP A 38 -3.08 17.22 22.31
C ASP A 38 -3.19 16.19 21.16
N ASN A 39 -3.94 16.51 20.11
CA ASN A 39 -4.20 15.62 18.99
C ASN A 39 -3.49 15.98 17.68
N THR A 40 -2.58 16.97 17.66
CA THR A 40 -1.89 17.40 16.44
C THR A 40 -0.53 16.70 16.27
N TRP A 41 -0.13 16.45 15.02
CA TRP A 41 1.15 15.79 14.73
C TRP A 41 2.33 16.75 14.85
N SER A 42 2.11 18.05 14.63
CA SER A 42 3.13 19.11 14.75
C SER A 42 3.56 19.43 16.19
N ASN A 43 2.82 18.96 17.20
CA ASN A 43 3.21 19.16 18.59
C ASN A 43 4.16 18.03 19.03
N GLY A 44 5.45 18.36 19.17
CA GLY A 44 6.48 17.39 19.54
C GLY A 44 6.29 16.75 20.92
N GLY A 45 5.48 17.35 21.80
CA GLY A 45 5.07 16.74 23.07
C GLY A 45 4.17 15.51 22.91
N ASN A 46 3.62 15.27 21.72
CA ASN A 46 2.79 14.10 21.42
C ASN A 46 3.59 12.91 20.89
N TRP A 47 4.90 13.02 20.72
CA TRP A 47 5.73 11.95 20.20
C TRP A 47 6.92 11.66 21.09
N THR A 48 7.47 10.46 20.93
CA THR A 48 8.77 10.07 21.47
C THR A 48 9.57 9.35 20.38
N GLY A 49 10.90 9.37 20.48
CA GLY A 49 11.77 8.68 19.51
C GLY A 49 11.98 9.42 18.18
N CYS A 50 11.24 10.49 17.92
CA CYS A 50 11.57 11.44 16.84
C CYS A 50 12.77 12.30 17.23
N ASP A 51 13.55 12.72 16.24
CA ASP A 51 14.47 13.84 16.36
C ASP A 51 13.75 15.18 16.10
N ASN A 52 14.48 16.21 15.65
CA ASN A 52 14.01 17.58 15.39
C ASN A 52 12.82 18.10 16.25
N ALA A 53 13.10 18.43 17.51
CA ALA A 53 12.08 18.93 18.46
C ALA A 53 10.93 17.94 18.76
N GLY A 54 11.12 16.66 18.46
CA GLY A 54 10.17 15.59 18.76
C GLY A 54 9.02 15.50 17.76
N VAL A 55 9.16 16.01 16.54
CA VAL A 55 8.10 16.00 15.53
C VAL A 55 8.50 15.08 14.38
N PRO A 56 7.59 14.25 13.84
CA PRO A 56 7.91 13.42 12.69
C PRO A 56 8.31 14.22 11.45
N GLU A 57 9.32 13.72 10.75
CA GLU A 57 9.84 14.26 9.51
C GLU A 57 9.78 13.26 8.35
N ASN A 58 10.19 13.72 7.17
CA ASN A 58 10.27 12.87 6.00
C ASN A 58 11.34 11.80 6.17
N GLY A 59 10.94 10.53 6.06
CA GLY A 59 11.80 9.37 6.24
C GLY A 59 11.54 8.61 7.54
N ASP A 60 10.75 9.16 8.47
CA ASP A 60 10.47 8.51 9.75
C ASP A 60 9.46 7.37 9.61
N ALA A 61 9.57 6.38 10.51
CA ALA A 61 8.54 5.37 10.72
C ALA A 61 7.63 5.80 11.87
N LEU A 62 6.31 5.67 11.72
CA LEU A 62 5.36 6.06 12.77
C LEU A 62 4.77 4.82 13.46
N THR A 63 4.75 4.83 14.78
CA THR A 63 4.16 3.78 15.61
C THR A 63 3.06 4.32 16.50
N PHE A 64 1.94 3.60 16.55
CA PHE A 64 0.72 3.95 17.27
C PHE A 64 0.38 2.84 18.28
N PRO A 65 0.87 2.98 19.54
CA PRO A 65 0.77 1.94 20.57
C PRO A 65 -0.54 1.96 21.36
N GLU A 66 -0.84 0.89 22.10
CA GLU A 66 -2.05 0.82 22.93
C GLU A 66 -2.16 1.95 23.98
N VAL A 67 -1.03 2.44 24.48
CA VAL A 67 -0.96 3.35 25.64
C VAL A 67 -1.15 4.83 25.33
N ALA A 68 -1.36 5.23 24.08
CA ALA A 68 -1.50 6.65 23.73
C ALA A 68 -2.77 7.27 24.30
N ASN A 69 -2.68 8.53 24.76
CA ASN A 69 -3.79 9.25 25.38
C ASN A 69 -4.82 9.74 24.35
N ASN A 70 -4.35 10.26 23.21
CA ASN A 70 -5.20 10.81 22.15
C ASN A 70 -5.18 9.89 20.92
N LYS A 71 -6.13 8.95 20.81
CA LYS A 71 -6.19 8.01 19.67
C LYS A 71 -6.98 8.52 18.47
N SER A 72 -7.71 9.63 18.64
CA SER A 72 -8.28 10.40 17.52
C SER A 72 -7.36 11.58 17.25
N MET A 73 -6.54 11.49 16.20
CA MET A 73 -5.48 12.45 15.90
C MET A 73 -5.68 13.13 14.54
N ASN A 74 -4.98 14.26 14.37
CA ASN A 74 -4.99 15.07 13.17
C ASN A 74 -3.56 15.31 12.69
N ASN A 75 -3.20 14.73 11.54
CA ASN A 75 -1.99 15.09 10.83
C ASN A 75 -2.14 16.52 10.29
N ASP A 76 -1.46 17.48 10.89
CA ASP A 76 -1.40 18.88 10.43
C ASP A 76 -0.08 19.21 9.72
N LEU A 77 0.80 18.22 9.53
CA LEU A 77 2.05 18.38 8.80
C LEU A 77 1.77 18.37 7.28
N VAL A 78 2.40 19.28 6.55
CA VAL A 78 2.22 19.42 5.10
C VAL A 78 3.36 18.73 4.37
N GLY A 79 3.02 17.87 3.40
CA GLY A 79 4.02 17.19 2.56
C GLY A 79 4.82 16.11 3.28
N LEU A 80 4.27 15.57 4.38
CA LEU A 80 4.90 14.50 5.15
C LEU A 80 5.00 13.22 4.31
N SER A 81 6.18 12.61 4.30
CA SER A 81 6.49 11.35 3.65
C SER A 81 7.19 10.41 4.63
N VAL A 82 6.44 9.48 5.19
CA VAL A 82 6.94 8.49 6.15
C VAL A 82 7.37 7.21 5.45
N THR A 83 8.14 6.38 6.15
CA THR A 83 8.52 5.06 5.64
C THR A 83 7.41 4.04 5.83
N GLY A 84 6.64 4.12 6.92
CA GLY A 84 5.51 3.23 7.17
C GLY A 84 4.76 3.58 8.45
N LEU A 85 3.59 2.95 8.63
CA LEU A 85 2.76 3.08 9.82
C LEU A 85 2.60 1.72 10.52
N SER A 86 2.77 1.69 11.84
CA SER A 86 2.50 0.52 12.67
C SER A 86 1.43 0.82 13.71
N PHE A 87 0.30 0.10 13.66
CA PHE A 87 -0.79 0.20 14.64
C PHE A 87 -0.81 -1.03 15.52
N THR A 88 -0.41 -0.88 16.78
CA THR A 88 -0.50 -1.94 17.80
C THR A 88 -1.55 -1.68 18.86
N GLY A 89 -2.09 -0.46 18.91
CA GLY A 89 -3.21 -0.09 19.77
C GLY A 89 -4.56 -0.08 19.07
N THR A 90 -5.61 -0.24 19.87
CA THR A 90 -7.02 -0.17 19.43
C THR A 90 -7.57 1.25 19.43
N GLY A 91 -8.55 1.53 18.57
CA GLY A 91 -9.36 2.75 18.62
C GLY A 91 -8.74 3.97 17.92
N TYR A 92 -7.73 3.75 17.07
CA TYR A 92 -7.09 4.82 16.33
C TYR A 92 -7.94 5.35 15.19
N THR A 93 -8.02 6.68 15.09
CA THR A 93 -8.58 7.42 13.96
C THR A 93 -7.60 8.50 13.53
N VAL A 94 -7.06 8.38 12.31
CA VAL A 94 -6.09 9.32 11.73
C VAL A 94 -6.80 10.25 10.76
N GLY A 95 -6.94 11.53 11.06
CA GLY A 95 -7.46 12.54 10.13
C GLY A 95 -6.38 13.52 9.66
N GLY A 96 -6.82 14.54 8.91
CA GLY A 96 -5.99 15.70 8.57
C GLY A 96 -5.43 15.67 7.15
N ASN A 97 -4.24 16.24 6.99
CA ASN A 97 -3.53 16.37 5.72
C ASN A 97 -3.16 15.01 5.13
N ALA A 98 -3.12 14.97 3.80
CA ALA A 98 -2.58 13.85 3.05
C ALA A 98 -1.09 13.64 3.34
N PHE A 99 -0.63 12.40 3.24
CA PHE A 99 0.77 12.04 3.43
C PHE A 99 1.19 10.90 2.49
N THR A 100 2.50 10.72 2.36
CA THR A 100 3.12 9.70 1.52
C THR A 100 3.72 8.59 2.37
N ILE A 101 3.66 7.35 1.87
CA ILE A 101 4.36 6.20 2.42
C ILE A 101 5.33 5.64 1.37
N SER A 102 6.60 5.57 1.73
CA SER A 102 7.69 5.36 0.77
C SER A 102 8.39 3.99 0.87
N THR A 103 7.97 3.10 1.77
CA THR A 103 8.49 1.72 1.83
C THR A 103 7.41 0.67 1.57
N VAL A 104 7.87 -0.56 1.37
CA VAL A 104 7.02 -1.68 0.97
C VAL A 104 6.01 -2.03 2.06
N THR A 105 6.45 -2.22 3.30
CA THR A 105 5.54 -2.46 4.44
C THR A 105 4.90 -1.15 4.84
N ALA A 106 3.92 -0.74 4.05
CA ALA A 106 3.36 0.60 4.15
C ALA A 106 2.51 0.75 5.41
N LEU A 107 1.64 -0.22 5.68
CA LEU A 107 0.78 -0.24 6.86
C LEU A 107 0.81 -1.63 7.50
N ASP A 108 1.29 -1.69 8.73
CA ASP A 108 1.23 -2.89 9.56
C ASP A 108 0.28 -2.68 10.74
N ALA A 109 -0.81 -3.45 10.82
CA ALA A 109 -1.85 -3.25 11.82
C ALA A 109 -2.14 -4.56 12.57
N THR A 110 -1.77 -4.63 13.85
CA THR A 110 -2.19 -5.75 14.72
C THR A 110 -3.54 -5.49 15.37
N GLU A 111 -4.06 -4.27 15.25
CA GLU A 111 -5.36 -3.83 15.73
C GLU A 111 -6.10 -3.03 14.66
N SER A 112 -7.43 -2.93 14.78
CA SER A 112 -8.23 -2.20 13.80
C SER A 112 -8.00 -0.68 13.89
N VAL A 113 -7.94 -0.02 12.74
CA VAL A 113 -7.66 1.42 12.60
C VAL A 113 -8.54 2.04 11.52
N THR A 114 -8.91 3.31 11.70
CA THR A 114 -9.57 4.13 10.68
C THR A 114 -8.66 5.27 10.23
N ILE A 115 -8.50 5.46 8.93
CA ILE A 115 -7.71 6.53 8.32
C ILE A 115 -8.64 7.40 7.45
N ASN A 116 -8.85 8.63 7.90
CA ASN A 116 -9.64 9.71 7.30
C ASN A 116 -8.72 10.73 6.58
N ALA A 117 -7.69 10.25 5.89
CA ALA A 117 -6.76 11.08 5.14
C ALA A 117 -6.37 10.37 3.85
N ASP A 118 -6.00 11.15 2.83
CA ASP A 118 -5.48 10.60 1.58
C ASP A 118 -4.07 10.06 1.79
N ILE A 119 -3.76 8.93 1.18
CA ILE A 119 -2.47 8.25 1.28
C ILE A 119 -1.91 8.05 -0.11
N THR A 120 -0.66 8.49 -0.34
CA THR A 120 0.09 8.16 -1.55
C THR A 120 1.16 7.11 -1.25
N TYR A 121 1.25 6.05 -2.05
CA TYR A 121 2.22 4.97 -1.91
C TYR A 121 3.25 5.03 -3.03
N THR A 122 4.53 5.21 -2.71
CA THR A 122 5.58 5.47 -3.73
C THR A 122 6.68 4.42 -3.79
N ALA A 123 6.68 3.45 -2.89
CA ALA A 123 7.59 2.31 -2.99
C ALA A 123 7.36 1.52 -4.28
N PHE A 124 8.31 0.69 -4.72
CA PHE A 124 8.07 -0.15 -5.89
C PHE A 124 6.92 -1.14 -5.64
N ASN A 125 6.82 -1.70 -4.43
CA ASN A 125 5.68 -2.50 -3.99
C ASN A 125 5.03 -1.84 -2.77
N ALA A 126 3.77 -2.13 -2.48
CA ALA A 126 3.11 -1.78 -1.23
C ALA A 126 2.41 -2.99 -0.62
N SER A 127 2.53 -3.16 0.69
CA SER A 127 1.77 -4.12 1.47
C SER A 127 1.01 -3.44 2.60
N ILE A 128 -0.23 -3.87 2.79
CA ILE A 128 -1.11 -3.46 3.89
C ILE A 128 -1.48 -4.74 4.63
N THR A 129 -0.98 -4.91 5.85
CA THR A 129 -0.97 -6.21 6.55
C THR A 129 -1.75 -6.17 7.88
N PRO A 130 -3.08 -6.14 7.83
CA PRO A 130 -3.90 -6.31 9.03
C PRO A 130 -3.81 -7.74 9.58
N SER A 131 -3.75 -7.87 10.91
CA SER A 131 -3.87 -9.17 11.59
C SER A 131 -5.26 -9.79 11.42
N ALA A 132 -5.33 -11.11 11.56
CA ALA A 132 -6.58 -11.87 11.45
C ALA A 132 -7.70 -11.26 12.33
N GLY A 133 -8.88 -11.06 11.73
CA GLY A 133 -10.04 -10.48 12.41
C GLY A 133 -9.95 -8.97 12.70
N LYS A 134 -8.91 -8.29 12.20
CA LYS A 134 -8.75 -6.83 12.30
C LYS A 134 -9.00 -6.15 10.96
N THR A 135 -9.32 -4.87 11.01
CA THR A 135 -9.67 -4.09 9.82
C THR A 135 -8.91 -2.78 9.78
N VAL A 136 -8.24 -2.52 8.67
CA VAL A 136 -7.73 -1.19 8.29
C VAL A 136 -8.78 -0.55 7.38
N THR A 137 -9.45 0.49 7.88
CA THR A 137 -10.44 1.25 7.11
C THR A 137 -9.80 2.50 6.56
N ILE A 138 -9.88 2.73 5.24
CA ILE A 138 -9.31 3.91 4.59
C ILE A 138 -10.45 4.69 3.91
N ASN A 139 -10.79 5.83 4.48
CA ASN A 139 -11.84 6.73 4.00
C ASN A 139 -11.32 7.77 2.99
N GLY A 140 -10.04 8.11 3.05
CA GLY A 140 -9.38 8.95 2.05
C GLY A 140 -8.99 8.19 0.78
N VAL A 141 -8.53 8.92 -0.22
CA VAL A 141 -8.04 8.35 -1.48
C VAL A 141 -6.78 7.52 -1.22
N SER A 142 -6.73 6.31 -1.78
CA SER A 142 -5.51 5.49 -1.82
C SER A 142 -4.87 5.62 -3.20
N ASN A 143 -3.78 6.37 -3.30
CA ASN A 143 -3.09 6.65 -4.56
C ASN A 143 -1.80 5.83 -4.67
N PHE A 144 -1.80 4.80 -5.52
CA PHE A 144 -0.64 3.93 -5.72
C PHE A 144 0.23 4.43 -6.89
N THR A 145 1.49 4.75 -6.65
CA THR A 145 2.43 5.22 -7.70
C THR A 145 3.67 4.32 -7.72
N LEU A 146 3.50 3.07 -8.17
CA LEU A 146 4.42 1.97 -7.87
C LEU A 146 5.38 1.62 -9.02
N GLY A 147 5.36 2.37 -10.13
CA GLY A 147 6.31 2.19 -11.24
C GLY A 147 6.32 0.78 -11.87
N GLY A 148 5.22 0.02 -11.71
CA GLY A 148 5.10 -1.35 -12.20
C GLY A 148 5.35 -2.44 -11.14
N GLY A 149 5.41 -2.12 -9.85
CA GLY A 149 5.34 -3.14 -8.80
C GLY A 149 3.93 -3.27 -8.18
N GLU A 150 3.84 -4.09 -7.14
CA GLU A 150 2.61 -4.76 -6.72
C GLU A 150 1.99 -4.13 -5.47
N VAL A 151 0.65 -4.17 -5.38
CA VAL A 151 -0.09 -3.94 -4.15
C VAL A 151 -0.59 -5.26 -3.60
N ASN A 152 -0.12 -5.63 -2.40
CA ASN A 152 -0.53 -6.84 -1.70
C ASN A 152 -1.34 -6.48 -0.45
N ILE A 153 -2.58 -6.98 -0.39
CA ILE A 153 -3.43 -6.88 0.79
C ILE A 153 -3.27 -8.18 1.59
N GLY A 154 -2.68 -8.07 2.77
CA GLY A 154 -2.33 -9.21 3.61
C GLY A 154 -0.93 -9.77 3.38
N GLY A 155 -0.69 -10.95 3.95
CA GLY A 155 0.59 -11.66 3.92
C GLY A 155 0.58 -12.86 4.86
N SER A 156 1.70 -13.58 4.95
CA SER A 156 1.81 -14.73 5.87
C SER A 156 1.49 -14.33 7.32
N GLY A 157 0.47 -14.95 7.92
CA GLY A 157 -0.01 -14.62 9.26
C GLY A 157 -0.81 -13.30 9.37
N ARG A 158 -1.08 -12.64 8.24
CA ARG A 158 -1.74 -11.32 8.14
C ARG A 158 -2.98 -11.42 7.25
N SER A 159 -4.00 -12.11 7.74
CA SER A 159 -5.25 -12.42 7.05
C SER A 159 -6.43 -11.51 7.46
N GLY A 160 -6.15 -10.28 7.88
CA GLY A 160 -7.18 -9.30 8.20
C GLY A 160 -7.85 -8.69 6.97
N THR A 161 -8.57 -7.59 7.19
CA THR A 161 -9.30 -6.88 6.15
C THR A 161 -8.74 -5.48 5.91
N VAL A 162 -8.65 -5.08 4.66
CA VAL A 162 -8.50 -3.67 4.27
C VAL A 162 -9.80 -3.25 3.60
N ASP A 163 -10.45 -2.22 4.15
CA ASP A 163 -11.71 -1.68 3.63
C ASP A 163 -11.49 -0.28 3.05
N PHE A 164 -11.44 -0.21 1.72
CA PHE A 164 -11.27 1.02 0.95
C PHE A 164 -12.62 1.68 0.73
N TYR A 165 -12.96 2.64 1.59
CA TYR A 165 -14.11 3.52 1.42
C TYR A 165 -13.83 4.65 0.42
N GLY A 166 -12.62 5.23 0.50
CA GLY A 166 -12.17 6.20 -0.49
C GLY A 166 -11.85 5.55 -1.83
N ASN A 167 -11.74 6.38 -2.86
CA ASN A 167 -11.37 5.91 -4.20
C ASN A 167 -9.93 5.43 -4.23
N ILE A 168 -9.66 4.43 -5.08
CA ILE A 168 -8.31 3.97 -5.42
C ILE A 168 -7.89 4.62 -6.74
N THR A 169 -6.69 5.19 -6.79
CA THR A 169 -6.13 5.85 -7.98
C THR A 169 -4.68 5.43 -8.24
N GLY A 170 -4.13 5.84 -9.38
CA GLY A 170 -2.73 5.66 -9.73
C GLY A 170 -2.45 4.39 -10.54
N THR A 171 -1.23 3.86 -10.46
CA THR A 171 -0.75 2.74 -11.27
C THR A 171 0.07 1.73 -10.44
N ALA A 172 -0.26 0.46 -10.62
CA ALA A 172 0.44 -0.71 -10.09
C ALA A 172 0.61 -1.76 -11.21
N ALA A 173 1.41 -2.80 -10.98
CA ALA A 173 1.31 -4.02 -11.79
C ALA A 173 0.11 -4.87 -11.38
N GLN A 174 -0.19 -4.92 -10.09
CA GLN A 174 -1.35 -5.66 -9.57
C GLN A 174 -1.89 -5.03 -8.30
N LEU A 175 -3.16 -5.32 -7.99
CA LEU A 175 -3.77 -5.09 -6.68
C LEU A 175 -4.49 -6.35 -6.23
N VAL A 176 -3.86 -7.10 -5.33
CA VAL A 176 -4.30 -8.46 -5.01
C VAL A 176 -4.37 -8.66 -3.49
N ALA A 177 -5.48 -9.23 -3.01
CA ALA A 177 -5.55 -9.81 -1.68
C ALA A 177 -4.88 -11.18 -1.66
N VAL A 178 -4.06 -11.45 -0.65
CA VAL A 178 -3.24 -12.65 -0.57
C VAL A 178 -3.38 -13.34 0.79
N SER A 179 -3.02 -14.63 0.85
CA SER A 179 -2.83 -15.38 2.11
C SER A 179 -4.04 -15.35 3.06
N GLY A 180 -5.26 -15.48 2.53
CA GLY A 180 -6.49 -15.47 3.32
C GLY A 180 -6.96 -14.08 3.80
N ALA A 181 -6.29 -13.00 3.41
CA ALA A 181 -6.75 -11.64 3.71
C ALA A 181 -7.97 -11.25 2.88
N THR A 182 -8.58 -10.12 3.22
CA THR A 182 -9.70 -9.55 2.47
C THR A 182 -9.42 -8.12 2.06
N ALA A 183 -9.56 -7.81 0.77
CA ALA A 183 -9.69 -6.45 0.28
C ALA A 183 -11.17 -6.16 0.00
N VAL A 184 -11.73 -5.10 0.61
CA VAL A 184 -13.07 -4.61 0.30
C VAL A 184 -12.92 -3.27 -0.40
N VAL A 185 -13.48 -3.13 -1.62
CA VAL A 185 -13.38 -1.90 -2.40
C VAL A 185 -14.77 -1.31 -2.60
N ARG A 186 -14.99 -0.14 -1.99
CA ARG A 186 -16.28 0.58 -1.98
C ARG A 186 -16.23 1.92 -2.72
N GLY A 187 -15.03 2.47 -2.92
CA GLY A 187 -14.83 3.72 -3.66
C GLY A 187 -15.65 3.72 -4.94
N ALA A 188 -16.45 4.77 -5.14
CA ALA A 188 -17.44 4.82 -6.21
C ALA A 188 -16.81 5.21 -7.57
N ALA A 189 -15.63 5.81 -7.56
CA ALA A 189 -14.94 6.30 -8.75
C ALA A 189 -13.44 5.94 -8.71
N ASN A 190 -13.13 4.65 -8.60
CA ASN A 190 -11.73 4.22 -8.70
C ASN A 190 -11.25 4.34 -10.16
N THR A 191 -10.03 4.85 -10.35
CA THR A 191 -9.45 5.12 -11.68
C THR A 191 -8.03 4.58 -11.80
N TYR A 192 -7.69 3.57 -11.00
CA TYR A 192 -6.35 2.99 -10.99
C TYR A 192 -6.16 2.01 -12.14
N THR A 193 -4.93 1.94 -12.63
CA THR A 193 -4.51 1.02 -13.70
C THR A 193 -3.59 -0.06 -13.12
N ALA A 194 -3.87 -1.32 -13.44
CA ALA A 194 -3.09 -2.50 -13.09
C ALA A 194 -3.20 -3.54 -14.21
N ALA A 195 -2.33 -4.54 -14.23
CA ALA A 195 -2.56 -5.71 -15.09
C ALA A 195 -3.67 -6.59 -14.51
N THR A 196 -3.61 -6.85 -13.20
CA THR A 196 -4.54 -7.74 -12.50
C THR A 196 -5.05 -7.14 -11.20
N VAL A 197 -6.31 -7.41 -10.89
CA VAL A 197 -6.98 -7.00 -9.66
C VAL A 197 -7.83 -8.13 -9.12
N GLY A 198 -7.61 -8.52 -7.87
CA GLY A 198 -8.49 -9.50 -7.24
C GLY A 198 -7.84 -10.22 -6.07
N ALA A 199 -7.86 -11.55 -6.09
CA ALA A 199 -7.43 -12.36 -4.94
C ALA A 199 -6.69 -13.63 -5.34
N GLU A 200 -5.79 -14.09 -4.45
CA GLU A 200 -5.10 -15.36 -4.58
C GLU A 200 -4.89 -16.04 -3.22
N SER A 201 -4.49 -17.31 -3.23
CA SER A 201 -4.08 -18.04 -2.01
C SER A 201 -5.14 -18.00 -0.90
N ASN A 202 -6.39 -18.37 -1.23
CA ASN A 202 -7.57 -18.35 -0.35
C ASN A 202 -7.99 -16.97 0.16
N ALA A 203 -7.45 -15.89 -0.38
CA ALA A 203 -7.88 -14.53 -0.04
C ALA A 203 -9.21 -14.16 -0.72
N HIS A 204 -9.78 -13.05 -0.28
CA HIS A 204 -11.04 -12.51 -0.79
C HIS A 204 -10.85 -11.09 -1.34
N PHE A 205 -11.41 -10.84 -2.51
CA PHE A 205 -11.57 -9.50 -3.07
C PHE A 205 -13.06 -9.21 -3.19
N VAL A 206 -13.55 -8.28 -2.38
CA VAL A 206 -14.97 -7.92 -2.27
C VAL A 206 -15.20 -6.59 -2.97
N CYS A 207 -15.76 -6.68 -4.17
CA CYS A 207 -16.15 -5.56 -5.00
C CYS A 207 -17.53 -5.04 -4.57
N ARG A 208 -17.60 -3.78 -4.09
CA ARG A 208 -18.83 -3.10 -3.67
C ARG A 208 -19.12 -1.82 -4.48
N SER A 209 -18.53 -1.71 -5.67
CA SER A 209 -18.84 -0.65 -6.62
C SER A 209 -18.60 -1.14 -8.05
N LEU A 210 -19.18 -0.47 -9.05
CA LEU A 210 -18.94 -0.83 -10.46
C LEU A 210 -17.52 -0.50 -10.94
N THR A 211 -16.82 0.38 -10.23
CA THR A 211 -15.44 0.77 -10.56
C THR A 211 -14.42 0.07 -9.67
N CYS A 212 -14.81 -0.95 -8.89
CA CYS A 212 -13.92 -1.59 -7.91
C CYS A 212 -12.65 -2.18 -8.54
N PHE A 213 -12.69 -2.57 -9.82
CA PHE A 213 -11.55 -3.08 -10.58
C PHE A 213 -10.74 -1.98 -11.30
N GLY A 214 -11.11 -0.70 -11.15
CA GLY A 214 -10.39 0.43 -11.75
C GLY A 214 -10.65 0.56 -13.25
N ASP A 215 -9.58 0.80 -14.02
CA ASP A 215 -9.64 0.83 -15.48
C ASP A 215 -10.15 -0.48 -16.08
N ASN A 216 -10.84 -0.41 -17.21
CA ASN A 216 -11.41 -1.59 -17.88
C ASN A 216 -10.35 -2.53 -18.45
N ALA A 217 -9.12 -2.04 -18.65
CA ALA A 217 -7.97 -2.84 -19.08
C ALA A 217 -7.35 -3.67 -17.94
N ASN A 218 -7.80 -3.48 -16.69
CA ASN A 218 -7.37 -4.31 -15.58
C ASN A 218 -8.13 -5.65 -15.63
N ASP A 219 -7.45 -6.77 -15.50
CA ASP A 219 -8.10 -8.08 -15.47
C ASP A 219 -8.62 -8.39 -14.06
N ILE A 220 -9.84 -8.92 -13.96
CA ILE A 220 -10.34 -9.56 -12.74
C ILE A 220 -9.54 -10.83 -12.53
N TYR A 221 -8.76 -10.87 -11.45
CA TYR A 221 -7.85 -11.96 -11.16
C TYR A 221 -8.33 -12.82 -9.99
N SER A 222 -8.37 -14.13 -10.22
CA SER A 222 -8.57 -15.13 -9.17
C SER A 222 -7.51 -16.22 -9.33
N GLY A 223 -6.59 -16.33 -8.37
CA GLY A 223 -5.52 -17.35 -8.36
C GLY A 223 -5.57 -18.24 -7.13
N GLY A 224 -6.60 -19.10 -7.04
CA GLY A 224 -6.95 -19.78 -5.79
C GLY A 224 -7.64 -18.88 -4.76
N GLY A 225 -8.03 -17.68 -5.17
CA GLY A 225 -8.77 -16.72 -4.36
C GLY A 225 -10.27 -16.73 -4.64
N VAL A 226 -10.96 -15.80 -3.99
CA VAL A 226 -12.39 -15.57 -4.16
C VAL A 226 -12.60 -14.11 -4.55
N VAL A 227 -13.27 -13.87 -5.68
CA VAL A 227 -13.76 -12.55 -6.06
C VAL A 227 -15.27 -12.51 -5.83
N GLU A 228 -15.74 -11.48 -5.12
CA GLU A 228 -17.15 -11.29 -4.80
C GLU A 228 -17.68 -9.98 -5.37
N LEU A 229 -18.79 -10.04 -6.09
CA LEU A 229 -19.41 -8.91 -6.78
C LEU A 229 -20.74 -8.58 -6.09
N HIS A 230 -20.79 -7.42 -5.42
CA HIS A 230 -21.92 -6.94 -4.61
C HIS A 230 -22.51 -5.64 -5.19
N THR A 231 -22.50 -5.49 -6.51
CA THR A 231 -23.10 -4.32 -7.15
C THR A 231 -23.73 -4.70 -8.47
N THR A 232 -25.02 -4.38 -8.61
CA THR A 232 -25.76 -4.60 -9.85
C THR A 232 -25.13 -3.80 -11.00
N GLY A 233 -24.86 -4.47 -12.12
CA GLY A 233 -24.40 -3.83 -13.35
C GLY A 233 -23.46 -4.70 -14.17
N THR A 234 -22.72 -4.05 -15.07
CA THR A 234 -21.83 -4.71 -16.02
C THR A 234 -20.37 -4.41 -15.71
N TYR A 235 -19.58 -5.46 -15.53
CA TYR A 235 -18.12 -5.40 -15.50
C TYR A 235 -17.60 -5.81 -16.87
N VAL A 236 -16.82 -4.93 -17.50
CA VAL A 236 -16.26 -5.16 -18.85
C VAL A 236 -14.79 -5.56 -18.82
N ASN A 237 -14.24 -5.71 -17.62
CA ASN A 237 -12.91 -6.23 -17.38
C ASN A 237 -12.82 -7.68 -17.88
N ASP A 238 -11.69 -8.03 -18.47
CA ASP A 238 -11.36 -9.43 -18.76
C ASP A 238 -11.14 -10.19 -17.45
N ILE A 239 -11.23 -11.52 -17.50
CA ILE A 239 -11.03 -12.40 -16.34
C ILE A 239 -9.82 -13.27 -16.60
N GLN A 240 -8.91 -13.35 -15.63
CA GLN A 240 -7.76 -14.22 -15.68
C GLN A 240 -7.64 -15.06 -14.40
N THR A 241 -7.28 -16.33 -14.54
CA THR A 241 -6.84 -17.14 -13.41
C THR A 241 -5.36 -17.50 -13.46
N SER A 242 -4.82 -17.97 -12.32
CA SER A 242 -3.39 -18.11 -12.10
C SER A 242 -2.75 -19.18 -12.97
N VAL A 243 -1.57 -18.88 -13.50
CA VAL A 243 -0.68 -19.85 -14.18
C VAL A 243 0.29 -20.53 -13.20
N VAL A 244 0.38 -20.04 -11.96
CA VAL A 244 1.43 -20.41 -10.99
C VAL A 244 0.89 -21.03 -9.71
N THR A 245 -0.36 -20.75 -9.34
CA THR A 245 -1.03 -21.24 -8.12
C THR A 245 -2.31 -21.98 -8.52
N PRO A 246 -2.24 -23.28 -8.91
CA PRO A 246 -3.39 -24.05 -9.37
C PRO A 246 -4.23 -24.51 -8.18
N ASP A 247 -4.80 -23.56 -7.46
CA ASP A 247 -5.86 -23.76 -6.48
C ASP A 247 -7.22 -23.44 -7.13
N THR A 248 -8.32 -23.83 -6.48
CA THR A 248 -9.65 -23.56 -7.04
C THR A 248 -10.00 -22.09 -6.88
N SER A 249 -10.08 -21.40 -7.99
CA SER A 249 -10.51 -20.02 -8.15
C SER A 249 -12.04 -19.91 -8.16
N SER A 250 -12.59 -18.83 -7.61
CA SER A 250 -14.03 -18.61 -7.68
C SER A 250 -14.46 -17.15 -7.79
N ILE A 251 -15.52 -16.93 -8.56
CA ILE A 251 -16.19 -15.65 -8.72
C ILE A 251 -17.65 -15.81 -8.29
N TRP A 252 -18.09 -14.98 -7.36
CA TRP A 252 -19.44 -15.02 -6.81
C TRP A 252 -20.18 -13.71 -7.03
N ALA A 253 -21.35 -13.78 -7.63
CA ALA A 253 -22.29 -12.66 -7.71
C ALA A 253 -23.27 -12.72 -6.53
N TYR A 254 -23.41 -11.59 -5.83
CA TYR A 254 -24.41 -11.39 -4.77
C TYR A 254 -25.57 -10.50 -5.23
N ASP A 255 -25.45 -9.90 -6.41
CA ASP A 255 -26.44 -9.04 -7.06
C ASP A 255 -26.59 -9.39 -8.55
N ASP A 256 -27.42 -8.64 -9.28
CA ASP A 256 -27.62 -8.78 -10.73
C ASP A 256 -26.40 -8.29 -11.52
N VAL A 257 -25.48 -9.20 -11.80
CA VAL A 257 -24.19 -8.90 -12.44
C VAL A 257 -24.10 -9.46 -13.85
N THR A 258 -23.57 -8.65 -14.77
CA THR A 258 -23.13 -9.07 -16.11
C THR A 258 -21.60 -8.97 -16.20
N LEU A 259 -20.95 -10.04 -16.65
CA LEU A 259 -19.54 -10.06 -17.00
C LEU A 259 -19.42 -10.03 -18.52
N ASN A 260 -18.73 -9.04 -19.06
CA ASN A 260 -18.63 -8.77 -20.50
C ASN A 260 -17.18 -8.48 -20.93
N GLY A 261 -16.25 -9.31 -20.47
CA GLY A 261 -14.87 -9.36 -20.93
C GLY A 261 -14.50 -10.77 -21.40
N ALA A 262 -13.34 -10.92 -22.01
CA ALA A 262 -12.75 -12.22 -22.30
C ALA A 262 -12.42 -12.97 -21.01
N THR A 263 -12.29 -14.30 -21.08
CA THR A 263 -11.94 -15.11 -19.92
C THR A 263 -10.83 -16.09 -20.28
N THR A 264 -9.71 -15.99 -19.56
CA THR A 264 -8.55 -16.88 -19.65
C THR A 264 -8.45 -17.73 -18.39
N VAL A 265 -8.64 -19.03 -18.54
CA VAL A 265 -8.67 -19.99 -17.42
C VAL A 265 -7.43 -20.88 -17.47
N ASN A 266 -6.58 -20.77 -16.45
CA ASN A 266 -5.34 -21.52 -16.31
C ASN A 266 -5.36 -22.52 -15.13
N ASP A 267 -6.37 -22.41 -14.25
CA ASP A 267 -6.64 -23.28 -13.10
C ASP A 267 -8.15 -23.64 -13.04
N GLY A 268 -8.60 -24.27 -11.96
CA GLY A 268 -10.04 -24.54 -11.78
C GLY A 268 -10.81 -23.27 -11.44
N LEU A 269 -11.78 -22.87 -12.27
CA LEU A 269 -12.62 -21.68 -12.05
C LEU A 269 -14.09 -22.06 -11.81
N TYR A 270 -14.64 -21.61 -10.69
CA TYR A 270 -16.05 -21.72 -10.35
C TYR A 270 -16.78 -20.37 -10.44
N PHE A 271 -17.95 -20.37 -11.07
CA PHE A 271 -18.89 -19.25 -11.02
C PHE A 271 -20.11 -19.63 -10.19
N GLY A 272 -20.54 -18.74 -9.30
CA GLY A 272 -21.76 -18.94 -8.52
C GLY A 272 -22.51 -17.65 -8.27
N GLN A 273 -23.80 -17.80 -7.95
CA GLN A 273 -24.64 -16.71 -7.47
C GLN A 273 -25.15 -17.07 -6.07
N ARG A 274 -25.10 -16.12 -5.14
CA ARG A 274 -25.69 -16.25 -3.81
C ARG A 274 -26.72 -15.16 -3.60
N HIS A 275 -27.95 -15.57 -3.32
CA HIS A 275 -28.97 -14.64 -2.87
C HIS A 275 -28.76 -14.38 -1.37
N GLN A 276 -28.63 -13.12 -0.98
CA GLN A 276 -28.81 -12.76 0.43
C GLN A 276 -30.32 -12.86 0.73
N TRP A 277 -30.71 -13.85 1.54
CA TRP A 277 -32.08 -14.02 2.01
C TRP A 277 -32.35 -13.14 3.23
#